data_AF-A0A509L1X1-F1
#
_entry.id   AF-A0A509L1X1-F1
#
_cell.length_a   1.000
_cell.length_b   1.000
_cell.length_c   1.000
_cell.angle_alpha   90.00
_cell.angle_beta   90.00
_cell.angle_gamma   90.00
#
_symmetry.space_group_name_H-M   'P 1'
#
loop_
_entity.id
_entity.type
_entity.pdbx_description
1 polymer ?
#
loop_
_entity_poly.entity_id
_entity_poly.type
_entity_poly.pdbx_seq_one_letter_code
_entity_poly.pdbx_strand_id
1 'polypeptide(L)'
;MVKCFTKKEAALYKTEEMSTNDKISLVNELNKKATDTKRQSKLQAVRYNHVLEKIKSHPKGFDQGLKAYLATDRSELSRALSLEGKMRGIQARYSSQVYTMMEEFMPTKLGFDLHRKAQSDFMDVLINNENIDPKYQKMANEWLKTKEDLRIRFNKAGGNIKKLKDWHMPTDHDAYLILKGGANRTRGMTDADKYQKWYNLMLETVDLEKMGMKTDEFAKSAKSAYKNITSDGVLEFEMKTHGTGKLANKHQQSRFFKFKDADAYKKYHAEYSSATPYNIMMDYINDMTSEIALMEGLGPNPDLTIKSLAKDSGFITSENIYANLSGKTSAKNLTVAQSADTIRNITTGIKLAGATITAVADIPLHMITNHYNGLPAMSSIIKTIGGLNQTAEDRALAAKLWVPLDHMIDSAHSAARYSEVTGHKGSKRFASGILKMSLLDAWTYVQKDSFHKVFLQTMADNINQPHMQRTFRRYGITAEEVKIINASKKMEDRGVEFVDPNALPEDLAERITGMIISETKYAVTEGESYIRAGMNQGTRKGEAGGETLRFAGQFKTFPASVIGNHWMRMFNGSEGDIGSKAAYFANFVV
;
A
#
# COMPACT_ATOMS: atom_id res chain seq x y z
N MET A 1 -51.00 -13.42 -1.87
CA MET A 1 -49.56 -13.42 -1.52
C MET A 1 -48.80 -14.20 -2.57
N VAL A 2 -48.09 -13.52 -3.48
CA VAL A 2 -47.19 -14.19 -4.44
C VAL A 2 -46.11 -14.90 -3.64
N LYS A 3 -45.98 -16.23 -3.79
CA LYS A 3 -44.91 -16.98 -3.11
C LYS A 3 -43.56 -16.49 -3.65
N CYS A 4 -42.75 -15.86 -2.80
CA CYS A 4 -41.44 -15.33 -3.16
C CYS A 4 -40.42 -16.39 -3.61
N PHE A 5 -40.67 -17.67 -3.30
CA PHE A 5 -39.80 -18.79 -3.63
C PHE A 5 -40.64 -20.03 -4.02
N THR A 6 -40.20 -20.77 -5.03
CA THR A 6 -40.69 -22.13 -5.31
C THR A 6 -40.27 -23.10 -4.19
N LYS A 7 -40.90 -24.28 -4.10
CA LYS A 7 -40.50 -25.31 -3.10
C LYS A 7 -39.01 -25.69 -3.21
N LYS A 8 -38.47 -25.78 -4.44
CA LYS A 8 -37.05 -26.09 -4.68
C LYS A 8 -36.13 -24.96 -4.23
N GLU A 9 -36.51 -23.70 -4.49
CA GLU A 9 -35.73 -22.54 -4.04
C GLU A 9 -35.81 -22.37 -2.52
N ALA A 10 -36.95 -22.67 -1.89
CA ALA A 10 -37.08 -22.63 -0.45
C ALA A 10 -36.16 -23.64 0.24
N ALA A 11 -36.04 -24.86 -0.30
CA ALA A 11 -35.08 -25.86 0.17
C ALA A 11 -33.62 -25.43 -0.08
N LEU A 12 -33.32 -24.88 -1.25
CA LEU A 12 -31.96 -24.44 -1.63
C LEU A 12 -31.44 -23.31 -0.74
N TYR A 13 -32.29 -22.31 -0.48
CA TYR A 13 -31.96 -21.14 0.33
C TYR A 13 -32.33 -21.30 1.81
N LYS A 14 -32.78 -22.49 2.22
CA LYS A 14 -33.21 -22.81 3.60
C LYS A 14 -34.26 -21.81 4.15
N THR A 15 -35.20 -21.39 3.31
CA THR A 15 -36.19 -20.37 3.69
C THR A 15 -37.49 -20.93 4.24
N GLU A 16 -37.60 -22.26 4.38
CA GLU A 16 -38.84 -22.93 4.79
C GLU A 16 -39.37 -22.40 6.13
N GLU A 17 -38.48 -22.16 7.10
CA GLU A 17 -38.81 -21.65 8.44
C GLU A 17 -38.64 -20.13 8.59
N MET A 18 -38.20 -19.41 7.54
CA MET A 18 -37.97 -17.96 7.60
C MET A 18 -39.29 -17.17 7.66
N SER A 19 -39.30 -16.08 8.42
CA SER A 19 -40.43 -15.15 8.43
C SER A 19 -40.63 -14.49 7.06
N THR A 20 -41.83 -13.97 6.80
CA THR A 20 -42.12 -13.26 5.53
C THR A 20 -41.19 -12.06 5.31
N ASN A 21 -40.83 -11.35 6.39
CA ASN A 21 -39.90 -10.21 6.33
C ASN A 21 -38.48 -10.65 5.97
N ASP A 22 -38.01 -11.77 6.54
CA ASP A 22 -36.68 -12.31 6.23
C ASP A 22 -36.60 -12.83 4.79
N LYS A 23 -37.70 -13.42 4.28
CA LYS A 23 -37.82 -13.82 2.87
C LYS A 23 -37.74 -12.61 1.93
N ILE A 24 -38.44 -11.53 2.23
CA ILE A 24 -38.37 -10.28 1.44
C ILE A 24 -36.95 -9.69 1.50
N SER A 25 -36.33 -9.66 2.68
CA SER A 25 -34.94 -9.20 2.86
C SER A 25 -33.97 -10.01 2.00
N LEU A 26 -34.10 -11.34 2.00
CA LEU A 26 -33.30 -12.25 1.19
C LEU A 26 -33.50 -12.02 -0.32
N VAL A 27 -34.75 -11.87 -0.79
CA VAL A 27 -35.04 -11.55 -2.21
C VAL A 27 -34.37 -10.24 -2.61
N ASN A 28 -34.47 -9.20 -1.78
CA ASN A 28 -33.82 -7.92 -2.04
C ASN A 28 -32.29 -8.06 -2.08
N GLU A 29 -31.70 -8.87 -1.20
CA GLU A 29 -30.26 -9.16 -1.21
C GLU A 29 -29.85 -9.91 -2.48
N LEU A 30 -30.61 -10.92 -2.91
CA LEU A 30 -30.35 -11.68 -4.15
C LEU A 30 -30.45 -10.80 -5.39
N ASN A 31 -31.49 -9.96 -5.48
CA ASN A 31 -31.66 -9.01 -6.60
C ASN A 31 -30.51 -7.98 -6.65
N LYS A 32 -30.08 -7.49 -5.49
CA LYS A 32 -28.93 -6.60 -5.39
C LYS A 32 -27.65 -7.30 -5.83
N LYS A 33 -27.40 -8.53 -5.36
CA LYS A 33 -26.24 -9.35 -5.75
C LYS A 33 -26.21 -9.63 -7.25
N ALA A 34 -27.37 -9.91 -7.86
CA ALA A 34 -27.49 -10.09 -9.31
C ALA A 34 -27.16 -8.80 -10.08
N THR A 35 -27.67 -7.66 -9.62
CA THR A 35 -27.40 -6.34 -10.21
C THR A 35 -25.92 -5.98 -10.12
N ASP A 36 -25.31 -6.18 -8.94
CA ASP A 36 -23.89 -5.97 -8.73
C ASP A 36 -23.04 -6.88 -9.63
N THR A 37 -23.41 -8.15 -9.75
CA THR A 37 -22.72 -9.10 -10.62
C THR A 37 -22.77 -8.67 -12.09
N LYS A 38 -23.92 -8.17 -12.56
CA LYS A 38 -24.07 -7.63 -13.92
C LYS A 38 -23.21 -6.38 -14.13
N ARG A 39 -23.21 -5.45 -13.17
CA ARG A 39 -22.37 -4.24 -13.20
C ARG A 39 -20.87 -4.61 -13.23
N GLN A 40 -20.44 -5.48 -12.34
CA GLN A 40 -19.06 -5.95 -12.26
C GLN A 40 -18.63 -6.64 -13.56
N SER A 41 -19.49 -7.45 -14.17
CA SER A 41 -19.15 -8.15 -15.42
C SER A 41 -18.98 -7.19 -16.59
N LYS A 42 -19.81 -6.14 -16.68
CA LYS A 42 -19.64 -5.07 -17.68
C LYS A 42 -18.33 -4.30 -17.48
N LEU A 43 -18.05 -3.88 -16.24
CA LEU A 43 -16.80 -3.20 -15.89
C LEU A 43 -15.58 -4.08 -16.19
N GLN A 44 -15.67 -5.38 -15.87
CA GLN A 44 -14.64 -6.36 -16.17
C GLN A 44 -14.34 -6.40 -17.67
N ALA A 45 -15.37 -6.52 -18.52
CA ALA A 45 -15.19 -6.60 -19.97
C ALA A 45 -14.57 -5.31 -20.54
N VAL A 46 -15.03 -4.14 -20.09
CA VAL A 46 -14.48 -2.84 -20.53
C VAL A 46 -13.00 -2.72 -20.13
N ARG A 47 -12.66 -3.02 -18.87
CA ARG A 47 -11.27 -2.96 -18.40
C ARG A 47 -10.38 -3.99 -19.08
N TYR A 48 -10.88 -5.20 -19.26
CA TYR A 48 -10.16 -6.25 -19.98
C TYR A 48 -9.77 -5.83 -21.39
N ASN A 49 -10.71 -5.27 -22.16
CA ASN A 49 -10.42 -4.80 -23.52
C ASN A 49 -9.42 -3.65 -23.52
N HIS A 50 -9.56 -2.68 -22.61
CA HIS A 50 -8.62 -1.58 -22.50
C HIS A 50 -7.19 -2.04 -22.16
N VAL A 51 -7.06 -2.98 -21.22
CA VAL A 51 -5.78 -3.62 -20.87
C VAL A 51 -5.20 -4.34 -22.09
N LEU A 52 -6.03 -5.11 -22.80
CA LEU A 52 -5.61 -5.87 -23.97
C LEU A 52 -5.08 -4.96 -25.09
N GLU A 53 -5.75 -3.84 -25.36
CA GLU A 53 -5.30 -2.84 -26.33
C GLU A 53 -3.94 -2.25 -25.95
N LYS A 54 -3.77 -1.85 -24.68
CA LYS A 54 -2.51 -1.30 -24.18
C LYS A 54 -1.36 -2.32 -24.30
N ILE A 55 -1.61 -3.57 -23.91
CA ILE A 55 -0.60 -4.63 -24.01
C ILE A 55 -0.19 -4.89 -25.46
N LYS A 56 -1.17 -5.02 -26.37
CA LYS A 56 -0.91 -5.28 -27.80
C LYS A 56 -0.17 -4.13 -28.49
N SER A 57 -0.34 -2.90 -28.00
CA SER A 57 0.35 -1.73 -28.56
C SER A 57 1.86 -1.71 -28.28
N HIS A 58 2.36 -2.57 -27.39
CA HIS A 58 3.77 -2.57 -27.01
C HIS A 58 4.68 -3.10 -28.15
N PRO A 59 5.70 -2.36 -28.61
CA PRO A 59 6.52 -2.75 -29.77
C PRO A 59 7.30 -4.06 -29.62
N LYS A 60 7.67 -4.43 -28.38
CA LYS A 60 8.36 -5.69 -28.07
C LYS A 60 7.42 -6.90 -27.92
N GLY A 61 6.15 -6.76 -28.31
CA GLY A 61 5.17 -7.83 -28.27
C GLY A 61 4.42 -7.97 -26.96
N PHE A 62 3.52 -8.96 -26.92
CA PHE A 62 2.49 -9.10 -25.91
C PHE A 62 3.03 -9.30 -24.48
N ASP A 63 3.97 -10.23 -24.29
CA ASP A 63 4.48 -10.56 -22.96
C ASP A 63 5.20 -9.37 -22.32
N GLN A 64 6.04 -8.67 -23.09
CA GLN A 64 6.68 -7.45 -22.62
C GLN A 64 5.65 -6.35 -22.37
N GLY A 65 4.62 -6.24 -23.23
CA GLY A 65 3.52 -5.30 -23.04
C GLY A 65 2.75 -5.53 -21.74
N LEU A 66 2.52 -6.78 -21.34
CA LEU A 66 1.87 -7.09 -20.06
C LEU A 66 2.78 -6.75 -18.87
N LYS A 67 4.08 -7.04 -18.95
CA LYS A 67 5.04 -6.64 -17.90
C LYS A 67 5.12 -5.13 -17.75
N ALA A 68 5.18 -4.41 -18.87
CA ALA A 68 5.19 -2.94 -18.96
C ALA A 68 3.88 -2.30 -18.48
N TYR A 69 2.74 -2.99 -18.66
CA TYR A 69 1.47 -2.54 -18.12
C TYR A 69 1.44 -2.65 -16.60
N LEU A 70 2.01 -3.72 -16.02
CA LEU A 70 1.97 -3.98 -14.58
C LEU A 70 3.01 -3.14 -13.80
N ALA A 71 4.25 -3.08 -14.28
CA ALA A 71 5.36 -2.39 -13.63
C ALA A 71 6.12 -1.52 -14.63
N THR A 72 7.04 -0.67 -14.14
CA THR A 72 7.82 0.27 -14.96
C THR A 72 8.42 -0.43 -16.20
N ASP A 73 8.10 0.09 -17.38
CA ASP A 73 8.64 -0.44 -18.63
C ASP A 73 10.09 -0.03 -18.82
N ARG A 74 10.99 -1.01 -18.68
CA ARG A 74 12.43 -0.81 -18.84
C ARG A 74 12.88 -0.69 -20.29
N SER A 75 12.00 -1.02 -21.23
CA SER A 75 12.24 -0.69 -22.63
C SER A 75 11.88 0.74 -22.97
N GLU A 76 11.07 1.40 -22.13
CA GLU A 76 10.57 2.76 -22.30
C GLU A 76 9.75 2.98 -23.58
N LEU A 77 9.18 1.90 -24.12
CA LEU A 77 8.40 1.91 -25.36
C LEU A 77 6.89 1.82 -25.12
N SER A 78 6.47 1.58 -23.88
CA SER A 78 5.04 1.45 -23.52
C SER A 78 4.20 2.69 -23.81
N ARG A 79 4.82 3.89 -23.78
CA ARG A 79 4.14 5.19 -23.89
C ARG A 79 2.92 5.29 -22.98
N ALA A 80 3.02 4.71 -21.80
CA ALA A 80 1.96 4.63 -20.81
C ALA A 80 2.57 4.42 -19.42
N LEU A 81 2.01 5.10 -18.43
CA LEU A 81 2.29 4.82 -17.03
C LEU A 81 1.85 3.40 -16.67
N SER A 82 2.71 2.70 -15.93
CA SER A 82 2.42 1.37 -15.41
C SER A 82 1.36 1.41 -14.31
N LEU A 83 0.74 0.27 -14.05
CA LEU A 83 -0.21 0.08 -12.95
C LEU A 83 0.46 0.36 -11.59
N GLU A 84 1.71 -0.07 -11.41
CA GLU A 84 2.52 0.27 -10.23
C GLU A 84 2.66 1.80 -10.09
N GLY A 85 3.03 2.51 -11.17
CA GLY A 85 3.14 3.96 -11.14
C GLY A 85 1.82 4.64 -10.76
N LYS A 86 0.70 4.20 -11.35
CA LYS A 86 -0.63 4.72 -11.01
C LYS A 86 -0.99 4.47 -9.54
N MET A 87 -0.73 3.26 -9.04
CA MET A 87 -0.95 2.90 -7.64
C MET A 87 -0.19 3.82 -6.69
N ARG A 88 1.08 4.11 -7.00
CA ARG A 88 1.93 5.00 -6.20
C ARG A 88 1.44 6.45 -6.21
N GLY A 89 0.93 6.94 -7.35
CA GLY A 89 0.29 8.26 -7.43
C GLY A 89 -0.96 8.38 -6.56
N ILE A 90 -1.83 7.36 -6.59
CA ILE A 90 -3.02 7.27 -5.73
C ILE A 90 -2.63 7.25 -4.25
N GLN A 91 -1.63 6.43 -3.88
CA GLN A 91 -1.13 6.35 -2.51
C GLN A 91 -0.63 7.70 -2.01
N ALA A 92 0.26 8.36 -2.77
CA ALA A 92 0.83 9.64 -2.40
C ALA A 92 -0.26 10.69 -2.13
N ARG A 93 -1.27 10.78 -3.00
CA ARG A 93 -2.43 11.68 -2.81
C ARG A 93 -3.14 11.43 -1.48
N TYR A 94 -3.57 10.20 -1.22
CA TYR A 94 -4.40 9.91 -0.05
C TYR A 94 -3.60 9.96 1.26
N SER A 95 -2.30 9.63 1.24
CA SER A 95 -1.41 9.88 2.37
C SER A 95 -1.27 11.38 2.66
N SER A 96 -1.12 12.22 1.62
CA SER A 96 -1.05 13.68 1.79
C SER A 96 -2.30 14.29 2.42
N GLN A 97 -3.48 13.70 2.19
CA GLN A 97 -4.74 14.17 2.78
C GLN A 97 -4.82 14.00 4.31
N VAL A 98 -4.02 13.09 4.86
CA VAL A 98 -3.95 12.80 6.30
C VAL A 98 -2.61 13.23 6.91
N TYR A 99 -1.88 14.12 6.23
CA TYR A 99 -0.55 14.56 6.66
C TYR A 99 -0.51 15.10 8.09
N THR A 100 -1.53 15.84 8.54
CA THR A 100 -1.57 16.37 9.92
C THR A 100 -1.43 15.24 10.94
N MET A 101 -2.08 14.10 10.69
CA MET A 101 -1.97 12.93 11.54
C MET A 101 -0.60 12.23 11.41
N MET A 102 -0.07 12.14 10.20
CA MET A 102 1.24 11.54 9.96
C MET A 102 2.35 12.30 10.68
N GLU A 103 2.32 13.63 10.61
CA GLU A 103 3.29 14.50 11.28
C GLU A 103 3.20 14.38 12.80
N GLU A 104 1.97 14.33 13.34
CA GLU A 104 1.75 14.22 14.78
C GLU A 104 2.19 12.87 15.37
N PHE A 105 1.99 11.79 14.62
CA PHE A 105 2.26 10.43 15.09
C PHE A 105 3.58 9.86 14.59
N MET A 106 4.34 10.63 13.82
CA MET A 106 5.67 10.25 13.38
C MET A 106 6.55 9.97 14.61
N PRO A 107 7.20 8.79 14.69
CA PRO A 107 7.99 8.47 15.87
C PRO A 107 9.18 9.40 16.06
N THR A 108 9.38 9.91 17.27
CA THR A 108 10.52 10.74 17.63
C THR A 108 11.54 9.97 18.49
N LYS A 109 12.65 10.62 18.87
CA LYS A 109 13.74 10.03 19.67
C LYS A 109 14.25 8.71 19.06
N LEU A 110 14.68 8.74 17.79
CA LEU A 110 15.10 7.55 17.01
C LEU A 110 14.02 6.46 16.88
N GLY A 111 12.76 6.84 17.04
CA GLY A 111 11.59 5.96 17.01
C GLY A 111 11.38 5.14 18.28
N PHE A 112 11.87 5.62 19.41
CA PHE A 112 11.49 5.10 20.73
C PHE A 112 10.21 5.73 21.28
N ASP A 113 9.89 6.95 20.82
CA ASP A 113 8.66 7.63 21.21
C ASP A 113 7.61 7.48 20.10
N LEU A 114 6.56 6.72 20.39
CA LEU A 114 5.45 6.45 19.47
C LEU A 114 4.27 7.43 19.65
N HIS A 115 4.42 8.44 20.51
CA HIS A 115 3.34 9.41 20.78
C HIS A 115 2.03 8.72 21.23
N ARG A 116 2.14 7.67 22.06
CA ARG A 116 0.99 6.83 22.49
C ARG A 116 -0.13 7.62 23.15
N LYS A 117 0.22 8.64 23.94
CA LYS A 117 -0.77 9.53 24.55
C LYS A 117 -1.53 10.31 23.48
N ALA A 118 -0.83 10.93 22.54
CA ALA A 118 -1.47 11.68 21.45
C ALA A 118 -2.36 10.77 20.59
N GLN A 119 -1.93 9.54 20.32
CA GLN A 119 -2.77 8.56 19.63
C GLN A 119 -4.00 8.17 20.46
N SER A 120 -3.88 8.03 21.78
CA SER A 120 -5.04 7.79 22.67
C SER A 120 -6.01 8.96 22.65
N ASP A 121 -5.53 10.19 22.85
CA ASP A 121 -6.36 11.39 22.86
C ASP A 121 -7.10 11.56 21.51
N PHE A 122 -6.41 11.28 20.40
CA PHE A 122 -7.03 11.25 19.08
C PHE A 122 -8.12 10.19 18.94
N MET A 123 -7.94 9.00 19.51
CA MET A 123 -8.95 7.95 19.48
C MET A 123 -10.21 8.36 20.25
N ASP A 124 -10.05 9.09 21.35
CA ASP A 124 -11.16 9.63 22.14
C ASP A 124 -11.96 10.65 21.30
N VAL A 125 -11.29 11.56 20.59
CA VAL A 125 -11.95 12.48 19.64
C VAL A 125 -12.61 11.72 18.48
N LEU A 126 -11.92 10.76 17.87
CA LEU A 126 -12.39 10.06 16.68
C LEU A 126 -13.61 9.17 16.94
N ILE A 127 -13.64 8.44 18.06
CA ILE A 127 -14.70 7.45 18.36
C ILE A 127 -15.81 8.05 19.23
N ASN A 128 -15.46 8.79 20.28
CA ASN A 128 -16.47 9.32 21.20
C ASN A 128 -17.03 10.67 20.73
N ASN A 129 -16.39 11.32 19.74
CA ASN A 129 -16.73 12.67 19.29
C ASN A 129 -16.67 13.70 20.43
N GLU A 130 -15.74 13.50 21.36
CA GLU A 130 -15.46 14.44 22.45
C GLU A 130 -14.52 15.53 21.91
N ASN A 131 -14.97 16.79 21.89
CA ASN A 131 -14.18 17.90 21.36
C ASN A 131 -13.18 18.40 22.41
N ILE A 132 -12.04 17.70 22.51
CA ILE A 132 -11.00 17.97 23.52
C ILE A 132 -9.88 18.86 22.94
N ASP A 133 -9.58 18.77 21.64
CA ASP A 133 -8.50 19.51 20.98
C ASP A 133 -8.81 19.80 19.49
N PRO A 134 -8.77 21.07 19.03
CA PRO A 134 -8.98 21.42 17.62
C PRO A 134 -8.08 20.69 16.62
N LYS A 135 -6.85 20.34 17.02
CA LYS A 135 -5.90 19.61 16.18
C LYS A 135 -6.35 18.18 15.94
N TYR A 136 -6.78 17.46 16.98
CA TYR A 136 -7.29 16.10 16.83
C TYR A 136 -8.65 16.08 16.11
N GLN A 137 -9.49 17.10 16.30
CA GLN A 137 -10.71 17.25 15.52
C GLN A 137 -10.41 17.40 14.02
N LYS A 138 -9.41 18.24 13.68
CA LYS A 138 -8.96 18.38 12.29
C LYS A 138 -8.47 17.04 11.72
N MET A 139 -7.64 16.31 12.46
CA MET A 139 -7.15 14.99 12.06
C MET A 139 -8.30 13.99 11.86
N ALA A 140 -9.29 13.98 12.75
CA ALA A 140 -10.45 13.10 12.65
C ALA A 140 -11.27 13.41 11.40
N ASN A 141 -11.48 14.70 11.11
CA ASN A 141 -12.19 15.15 9.90
C ASN A 141 -11.44 14.76 8.61
N GLU A 142 -10.12 14.96 8.56
CA GLU A 142 -9.25 14.56 7.44
C GLU A 142 -9.32 13.05 7.19
N TRP A 143 -9.22 12.25 8.27
CA TRP A 143 -9.35 10.80 8.20
C TRP A 143 -10.73 10.34 7.72
N LEU A 144 -11.80 10.83 8.34
CA LEU A 144 -13.18 10.42 8.01
C LEU A 144 -13.53 10.76 6.56
N LYS A 145 -13.06 11.92 6.06
CA LYS A 145 -13.18 12.31 4.66
C LYS A 145 -12.39 11.35 3.75
N THR A 146 -11.10 11.16 4.02
CA THR A 146 -10.21 10.28 3.24
C THR A 146 -10.78 8.86 3.12
N LYS A 147 -11.24 8.30 4.24
CA LYS A 147 -11.88 6.98 4.31
C LYS A 147 -13.16 6.89 3.47
N GLU A 148 -13.97 7.95 3.44
CA GLU A 148 -15.18 8.01 2.63
C GLU A 148 -14.86 8.16 1.14
N ASP A 149 -13.88 8.99 0.78
CA ASP A 149 -13.42 9.18 -0.59
C ASP A 149 -12.88 7.85 -1.17
N LEU A 150 -12.06 7.12 -0.39
CA LEU A 150 -11.59 5.78 -0.75
C LEU A 150 -12.75 4.79 -0.94
N ARG A 151 -13.75 4.79 -0.03
CA ARG A 151 -14.93 3.92 -0.14
C ARG A 151 -15.71 4.19 -1.43
N ILE A 152 -15.94 5.47 -1.75
CA ILE A 152 -16.67 5.89 -2.96
C ILE A 152 -15.90 5.45 -4.21
N ARG A 153 -14.58 5.68 -4.24
CA ARG A 153 -13.73 5.31 -5.38
C ARG A 153 -13.64 3.79 -5.57
N PHE A 154 -13.50 3.02 -4.49
CA PHE A 154 -13.55 1.55 -4.53
C PHE A 154 -14.88 1.05 -5.12
N ASN A 155 -16.00 1.66 -4.73
CA ASN A 155 -17.31 1.32 -5.27
C ASN A 155 -17.47 1.68 -6.75
N LYS A 156 -16.88 2.79 -7.19
CA LYS A 156 -16.81 3.19 -8.61
C LYS A 156 -15.99 2.21 -9.43
N ALA A 157 -14.93 1.64 -8.86
CA ALA A 157 -14.09 0.62 -9.50
C ALA A 157 -14.76 -0.78 -9.59
N GLY A 158 -15.93 -0.95 -8.97
CA GLY A 158 -16.73 -2.19 -9.04
C GLY A 158 -17.09 -2.81 -7.69
N GLY A 159 -16.57 -2.24 -6.60
CA GLY A 159 -16.84 -2.67 -5.24
C GLY A 159 -18.24 -2.31 -4.74
N ASN A 160 -18.64 -2.83 -3.58
CA ASN A 160 -19.92 -2.49 -2.96
C ASN A 160 -19.83 -2.37 -1.43
N ILE A 161 -18.94 -1.51 -0.94
CA ILE A 161 -18.80 -1.17 0.46
C ILE A 161 -19.93 -0.22 0.87
N LYS A 162 -20.78 -0.70 1.79
CA LYS A 162 -21.85 0.11 2.39
C LYS A 162 -21.25 1.21 3.28
N LYS A 163 -21.88 2.39 3.27
CA LYS A 163 -21.59 3.44 4.24
C LYS A 163 -22.15 3.02 5.61
N LEU A 164 -21.32 3.10 6.64
CA LEU A 164 -21.71 2.84 8.03
C LEU A 164 -21.46 4.13 8.81
N LYS A 165 -22.49 4.62 9.51
CA LYS A 165 -22.37 5.84 10.32
C LYS A 165 -21.44 5.62 11.51
N ASP A 166 -21.57 4.47 12.18
CA ASP A 166 -20.89 4.19 13.45
C ASP A 166 -19.53 3.48 13.25
N TRP A 167 -18.92 3.59 12.08
CA TRP A 167 -17.64 2.96 11.80
C TRP A 167 -16.54 3.99 11.57
N HIS A 168 -15.66 4.12 12.55
CA HIS A 168 -14.60 5.12 12.59
C HIS A 168 -13.31 4.64 11.92
N MET A 169 -12.81 3.44 12.27
CA MET A 169 -11.56 2.89 11.73
C MET A 169 -11.53 1.34 11.75
N PRO A 170 -10.62 0.69 11.00
CA PRO A 170 -10.45 -0.76 11.03
C PRO A 170 -9.98 -1.25 12.41
N THR A 171 -10.13 -2.55 12.65
CA THR A 171 -9.67 -3.24 13.86
C THR A 171 -8.57 -4.22 13.46
N ASP A 172 -7.48 -4.24 14.23
CA ASP A 172 -6.39 -5.21 14.09
C ASP A 172 -6.62 -6.38 15.06
N HIS A 173 -6.33 -7.58 14.58
CA HIS A 173 -6.44 -8.81 15.35
C HIS A 173 -5.16 -9.62 15.17
N ASP A 174 -4.21 -9.47 16.08
CA ASP A 174 -2.93 -10.17 16.00
C ASP A 174 -3.12 -11.64 16.41
N ALA A 175 -3.14 -12.52 15.41
CA ALA A 175 -3.31 -13.96 15.60
C ALA A 175 -2.27 -14.55 16.57
N TYR A 176 -1.03 -14.05 16.56
CA TYR A 176 0.02 -14.52 17.47
C TYR A 176 -0.28 -14.11 18.91
N LEU A 177 -0.70 -12.87 19.16
CA LEU A 177 -1.12 -12.43 20.50
C LEU A 177 -2.33 -13.23 20.99
N ILE A 178 -3.31 -13.45 20.13
CA ILE A 178 -4.49 -14.25 20.45
C ILE A 178 -4.09 -15.69 20.81
N LEU A 179 -3.20 -16.32 20.04
CA LEU A 179 -2.68 -17.67 20.29
C LEU A 179 -1.72 -17.76 21.50
N LYS A 180 -1.21 -16.62 21.97
CA LYS A 180 -0.41 -16.50 23.19
C LYS A 180 -1.27 -16.22 24.43
N GLY A 181 -2.56 -15.90 24.25
CA GLY A 181 -3.46 -15.51 25.32
C GLY A 181 -3.32 -14.04 25.74
N GLY A 182 -2.89 -13.16 24.84
CA GLY A 182 -2.76 -11.72 25.04
C GLY A 182 -1.31 -11.22 25.08
N ALA A 183 -1.14 -9.92 25.33
CA ALA A 183 0.16 -9.25 25.37
C ALA A 183 1.06 -9.87 26.45
N ASN A 184 0.48 -10.12 27.62
CA ASN A 184 1.14 -10.78 28.74
C ASN A 184 1.10 -12.31 28.60
N ARG A 185 2.28 -12.94 28.55
CA ARG A 185 2.40 -14.40 28.45
C ARG A 185 1.93 -15.04 29.76
N THR A 186 0.77 -15.67 29.76
CA THR A 186 0.39 -16.57 30.86
C THR A 186 0.85 -17.98 30.52
N ARG A 187 1.77 -18.54 31.32
CA ARG A 187 2.22 -19.93 31.14
C ARG A 187 1.08 -20.90 31.48
N GLY A 188 0.98 -22.00 30.74
CA GLY A 188 0.05 -23.08 31.05
C GLY A 188 -1.38 -22.94 30.51
N MET A 189 -1.69 -21.89 29.72
CA MET A 189 -3.00 -21.77 29.08
C MET A 189 -3.21 -22.84 28.01
N THR A 190 -4.31 -23.59 28.13
CA THR A 190 -4.83 -24.44 27.06
C THR A 190 -5.41 -23.58 25.92
N ASP A 191 -5.69 -24.18 24.76
CA ASP A 191 -6.33 -23.45 23.66
C ASP A 191 -7.76 -23.00 24.02
N ALA A 192 -8.45 -23.75 24.88
CA ALA A 192 -9.75 -23.35 25.42
C ALA A 192 -9.62 -22.10 26.29
N ASP A 193 -8.60 -22.01 27.15
CA ASP A 193 -8.38 -20.85 28.02
C ASP A 193 -8.09 -19.58 27.21
N LYS A 194 -7.28 -19.70 26.14
CA LYS A 194 -6.96 -18.59 25.25
C LYS A 194 -8.21 -18.07 24.52
N TYR A 195 -9.01 -18.98 23.98
CA TYR A 195 -10.29 -18.64 23.36
C TYR A 195 -11.20 -17.94 24.36
N GLN A 196 -11.35 -18.49 25.57
CA GLN A 196 -12.24 -17.94 26.58
C GLN A 196 -11.80 -16.54 27.04
N LYS A 197 -10.49 -16.32 27.23
CA LYS A 197 -9.95 -15.00 27.58
C LYS A 197 -10.22 -13.98 26.48
N TRP A 198 -9.99 -14.34 25.22
CA TRP A 198 -10.28 -13.47 24.08
C TRP A 198 -11.79 -13.18 23.97
N TYR A 199 -12.62 -14.21 24.08
CA TYR A 199 -14.08 -14.09 23.99
C TYR A 199 -14.64 -13.20 25.11
N ASN A 200 -14.19 -13.37 26.34
CA ASN A 200 -14.62 -12.55 27.47
C ASN A 200 -14.29 -11.07 27.24
N LEU A 201 -13.08 -10.77 26.78
CA LEU A 201 -12.70 -9.38 26.49
C LEU A 201 -13.52 -8.82 25.33
N MET A 202 -13.79 -9.62 24.29
CA MET A 202 -14.66 -9.20 23.20
C MET A 202 -16.07 -8.89 23.70
N LEU A 203 -16.67 -9.78 24.48
CA LEU A 203 -18.00 -9.59 25.07
C LEU A 203 -18.07 -8.34 25.96
N GLU A 204 -16.99 -8.04 26.67
CA GLU A 204 -16.87 -6.84 27.48
C GLU A 204 -16.78 -5.56 26.64
N THR A 205 -16.08 -5.60 25.51
CA THR A 205 -15.70 -4.40 24.74
C THR A 205 -16.64 -4.09 23.56
N VAL A 206 -17.38 -5.08 23.05
CA VAL A 206 -18.33 -4.86 21.95
C VAL A 206 -19.72 -4.46 22.43
N ASP A 207 -20.44 -3.76 21.57
CA ASP A 207 -21.80 -3.32 21.76
C ASP A 207 -22.77 -4.26 21.02
N LEU A 208 -23.32 -5.23 21.76
CA LEU A 208 -24.23 -6.24 21.22
C LEU A 208 -25.53 -5.64 20.67
N GLU A 209 -25.98 -4.51 21.24
CA GLU A 209 -27.18 -3.80 20.78
C GLU A 209 -26.92 -3.18 19.41
N LYS A 210 -25.82 -2.45 19.25
CA LYS A 210 -25.41 -1.92 17.93
C LYS A 210 -25.16 -3.03 16.92
N MET A 211 -24.74 -4.22 17.37
CA MET A 211 -24.58 -5.39 16.51
C MET A 211 -25.91 -6.08 16.17
N GLY A 212 -27.00 -5.79 16.90
CA GLY A 212 -28.30 -6.43 16.72
C GLY A 212 -28.28 -7.92 17.04
N MET A 213 -27.47 -8.34 18.02
CA MET A 213 -27.24 -9.76 18.35
C MET A 213 -27.45 -10.04 19.84
N LYS A 214 -27.95 -11.23 20.16
CA LYS A 214 -27.96 -11.73 21.55
C LYS A 214 -26.62 -12.38 21.92
N THR A 215 -26.35 -12.53 23.20
CA THR A 215 -25.11 -13.13 23.71
C THR A 215 -24.84 -14.53 23.14
N ASP A 216 -25.86 -15.38 23.02
CA ASP A 216 -25.70 -16.75 22.47
C ASP A 216 -25.37 -16.76 20.97
N GLU A 217 -25.91 -15.81 20.22
CA GLU A 217 -25.61 -15.62 18.79
C GLU A 217 -24.20 -15.05 18.61
N PHE A 218 -23.81 -14.13 19.50
CA PHE A 218 -22.46 -13.60 19.55
C PHE A 218 -21.44 -14.69 19.87
N ALA A 219 -21.71 -15.59 20.83
CA ALA A 219 -20.83 -16.71 21.16
C ALA A 219 -20.51 -17.60 19.94
N LYS A 220 -21.51 -17.91 19.12
CA LYS A 220 -21.33 -18.70 17.88
C LYS A 220 -20.49 -17.93 16.86
N SER A 221 -20.81 -16.65 16.66
CA SER A 221 -20.12 -15.79 15.69
C SER A 221 -18.66 -15.51 16.09
N ALA A 222 -18.43 -15.22 17.37
CA ALA A 222 -17.11 -15.00 17.95
C ALA A 222 -16.23 -16.26 17.84
N LYS A 223 -16.79 -17.46 18.05
CA LYS A 223 -16.06 -18.71 17.82
C LYS A 223 -15.62 -18.89 16.38
N SER A 224 -16.49 -18.55 15.42
CA SER A 224 -16.13 -18.58 14.00
C SER A 224 -15.06 -17.54 13.67
N ALA A 225 -15.20 -16.31 14.18
CA ALA A 225 -14.22 -15.25 14.00
C ALA A 225 -12.85 -15.64 14.58
N TYR A 226 -12.82 -16.18 15.80
CA TYR A 226 -11.60 -16.67 16.43
C TYR A 226 -10.89 -17.71 15.57
N LYS A 227 -11.63 -18.71 15.08
CA LYS A 227 -11.07 -19.73 14.17
C LYS A 227 -10.53 -19.10 12.89
N ASN A 228 -11.26 -18.18 12.27
CA ASN A 228 -10.81 -17.53 11.03
C ASN A 228 -9.54 -16.71 11.26
N ILE A 229 -9.46 -15.96 12.36
CA ILE A 229 -8.29 -15.14 12.71
C ILE A 229 -7.07 -16.03 13.03
N THR A 230 -7.26 -17.09 13.82
CA THR A 230 -6.14 -17.92 14.34
C THR A 230 -5.71 -19.03 13.39
N SER A 231 -6.51 -19.38 12.39
CA SER A 231 -6.19 -20.41 11.39
C SER A 231 -5.38 -19.90 10.18
N ASP A 232 -5.00 -18.62 10.18
CA ASP A 232 -4.04 -18.02 9.23
C ASP A 232 -4.34 -18.32 7.74
N GLY A 233 -5.63 -18.33 7.37
CA GLY A 233 -6.05 -18.61 5.99
C GLY A 233 -5.78 -20.05 5.51
N VAL A 234 -5.28 -20.96 6.35
CA VAL A 234 -5.07 -22.38 5.99
C VAL A 234 -6.42 -23.07 5.77
N LEU A 235 -7.46 -22.68 6.52
CA LEU A 235 -8.83 -23.17 6.32
C LEU A 235 -9.55 -22.58 5.10
N GLU A 236 -9.08 -21.45 4.53
CA GLU A 236 -9.66 -20.88 3.30
C GLU A 236 -9.37 -21.74 2.06
N PHE A 237 -8.45 -22.72 2.14
CA PHE A 237 -8.22 -23.64 1.04
C PHE A 237 -9.27 -24.76 0.93
N GLU A 238 -10.01 -25.06 2.01
CA GLU A 238 -10.99 -26.15 2.02
C GLU A 238 -12.45 -25.69 1.92
N MET A 239 -12.76 -24.43 2.24
CA MET A 239 -14.10 -23.88 2.09
C MET A 239 -14.18 -22.89 0.93
N LYS A 240 -14.18 -23.40 -0.30
CA LYS A 240 -14.69 -22.68 -1.48
C LYS A 240 -16.20 -22.42 -1.32
N THR A 241 -16.55 -21.43 -0.50
CA THR A 241 -17.86 -20.80 -0.59
C THR A 241 -17.95 -20.11 -1.95
N HIS A 242 -18.93 -20.52 -2.75
CA HIS A 242 -19.21 -19.97 -4.07
C HIS A 242 -19.54 -18.46 -3.96
N GLY A 243 -18.53 -17.59 -4.09
CA GLY A 243 -18.74 -16.14 -4.22
C GLY A 243 -17.62 -15.20 -3.75
N THR A 244 -16.61 -15.68 -3.02
CA THR A 244 -15.56 -14.83 -2.39
C THR A 244 -14.34 -14.54 -3.26
N GLY A 245 -14.20 -15.14 -4.44
CA GLY A 245 -12.98 -15.03 -5.26
C GLY A 245 -12.76 -13.73 -6.04
N LYS A 246 -13.57 -12.68 -5.89
CA LYS A 246 -13.39 -11.39 -6.60
C LYS A 246 -12.92 -10.30 -5.65
N LEU A 247 -11.92 -9.51 -6.04
CA LEU A 247 -11.45 -8.38 -5.24
C LEU A 247 -12.55 -7.36 -4.95
N ALA A 248 -13.46 -7.12 -5.91
CA ALA A 248 -14.62 -6.24 -5.72
C ALA A 248 -15.59 -6.69 -4.59
N ASN A 249 -15.49 -7.93 -4.14
CA ASN A 249 -16.26 -8.45 -3.02
C ASN A 249 -15.55 -8.30 -1.67
N LYS A 250 -14.30 -7.82 -1.65
CA LYS A 250 -13.57 -7.48 -0.43
C LYS A 250 -14.26 -6.32 0.29
N HIS A 251 -14.07 -6.26 1.61
CA HIS A 251 -14.66 -5.25 2.52
C HIS A 251 -16.20 -5.23 2.57
N GLN A 252 -16.88 -6.18 1.93
CA GLN A 252 -18.34 -6.32 1.99
C GLN A 252 -18.79 -7.07 3.24
N GLN A 253 -17.97 -8.00 3.73
CA GLN A 253 -18.20 -8.66 5.01
C GLN A 253 -17.97 -7.62 6.12
N SER A 254 -19.04 -7.42 6.89
CA SER A 254 -19.22 -6.34 7.84
C SER A 254 -18.06 -6.23 8.82
N ARG A 255 -17.71 -4.98 9.15
CA ARG A 255 -16.98 -4.57 10.37
C ARG A 255 -17.78 -5.06 11.57
N PHE A 256 -17.64 -6.36 11.82
CA PHE A 256 -18.59 -7.18 12.54
C PHE A 256 -18.62 -6.77 14.00
N PHE A 257 -17.43 -6.64 14.58
CA PHE A 257 -17.26 -6.12 15.92
C PHE A 257 -17.46 -4.60 15.93
N LYS A 258 -18.45 -4.17 16.72
CA LYS A 258 -18.67 -2.75 17.02
C LYS A 258 -18.26 -2.52 18.46
N PHE A 259 -17.16 -1.82 18.68
CA PHE A 259 -16.74 -1.45 20.02
C PHE A 259 -17.69 -0.40 20.62
N LYS A 260 -17.87 -0.45 21.95
CA LYS A 260 -18.75 0.46 22.68
C LYS A 260 -18.34 1.93 22.49
N ASP A 261 -17.06 2.18 22.71
CA ASP A 261 -16.41 3.49 22.77
C ASP A 261 -14.88 3.36 22.55
N ALA A 262 -14.16 4.49 22.65
CA ALA A 262 -12.71 4.55 22.52
C ALA A 262 -11.99 3.70 23.58
N ASP A 263 -12.46 3.69 24.83
CA ASP A 263 -11.81 2.95 25.92
C ASP A 263 -11.91 1.44 25.71
N ALA A 264 -13.07 0.94 25.30
CA ALA A 264 -13.28 -0.44 24.92
C ALA A 264 -12.37 -0.86 23.76
N TYR A 265 -12.26 0.00 22.74
CA TYR A 265 -11.36 -0.23 21.61
C TYR A 265 -9.89 -0.30 22.05
N LYS A 266 -9.43 0.71 22.80
CA LYS A 266 -8.05 0.79 23.35
C LYS A 266 -7.74 -0.42 24.23
N LYS A 267 -8.68 -0.82 25.10
CA LYS A 267 -8.55 -1.98 25.98
C LYS A 267 -8.37 -3.28 25.20
N TYR A 268 -9.16 -3.49 24.15
CA TYR A 268 -9.01 -4.65 23.28
C TYR A 268 -7.64 -4.67 22.58
N HIS A 269 -7.27 -3.54 21.98
CA HIS A 269 -6.02 -3.42 21.23
C HIS A 269 -4.78 -3.60 22.11
N ALA A 270 -4.81 -3.16 23.38
CA ALA A 270 -3.71 -3.35 24.31
C ALA A 270 -3.38 -4.85 24.55
N GLU A 271 -4.36 -5.75 24.42
CA GLU A 271 -4.17 -7.18 24.64
C GLU A 271 -3.93 -7.97 23.35
N TYR A 272 -4.60 -7.61 22.25
CA TYR A 272 -4.69 -8.44 21.05
C TYR A 272 -4.31 -7.75 19.73
N SER A 273 -3.64 -6.59 19.78
CA SER A 273 -3.10 -5.89 18.61
C SER A 273 -1.62 -5.58 18.82
N SER A 274 -0.81 -5.77 17.77
CA SER A 274 0.58 -5.30 17.75
C SER A 274 0.75 -4.00 16.98
N ALA A 275 -0.29 -3.58 16.23
CA ALA A 275 -0.35 -2.31 15.54
C ALA A 275 -0.84 -1.18 16.47
N THR A 276 -0.31 0.03 16.25
CA THR A 276 -0.86 1.25 16.83
C THR A 276 -2.04 1.76 15.99
N PRO A 277 -2.94 2.61 16.52
CA PRO A 277 -4.00 3.23 15.72
C PRO A 277 -3.50 3.89 14.44
N TYR A 278 -2.38 4.61 14.50
CA TYR A 278 -1.74 5.20 13.32
C TYR A 278 -1.41 4.17 12.24
N ASN A 279 -0.76 3.05 12.61
CA ASN A 279 -0.38 2.00 11.66
C ASN A 279 -1.62 1.40 10.99
N ILE A 280 -2.68 1.11 11.75
CA ILE A 280 -3.93 0.54 11.23
C ILE A 280 -4.56 1.46 10.18
N MET A 281 -4.52 2.77 10.43
CA MET A 281 -5.08 3.77 9.51
C MET A 281 -4.24 3.89 8.23
N MET A 282 -2.91 3.87 8.35
CA MET A 282 -2.00 3.89 7.19
C MET A 282 -2.11 2.61 6.36
N ASP A 283 -2.16 1.45 7.01
CA ASP A 283 -2.39 0.16 6.35
C ASP A 283 -3.71 0.15 5.57
N TYR A 284 -4.79 0.69 6.15
CA TYR A 284 -6.06 0.82 5.44
C TYR A 284 -5.98 1.71 4.20
N ILE A 285 -5.28 2.84 4.26
CA ILE A 285 -5.06 3.69 3.08
C ILE A 285 -4.28 2.92 2.03
N ASN A 286 -3.18 2.26 2.42
CA ASN A 286 -2.33 1.49 1.51
C ASN A 286 -3.09 0.34 0.85
N ASP A 287 -3.89 -0.41 1.61
CA ASP A 287 -4.72 -1.50 1.10
C ASP A 287 -5.79 -0.97 0.14
N MET A 288 -6.60 0.01 0.58
CA MET A 288 -7.67 0.56 -0.24
C MET A 288 -7.16 1.15 -1.55
N THR A 289 -6.08 1.93 -1.50
CA THR A 289 -5.49 2.55 -2.69
C THR A 289 -4.90 1.51 -3.65
N SER A 290 -4.24 0.48 -3.14
CA SER A 290 -3.71 -0.63 -3.95
C SER A 290 -4.85 -1.38 -4.63
N GLU A 291 -5.91 -1.71 -3.89
CA GLU A 291 -7.06 -2.43 -4.43
C GLU A 291 -7.85 -1.59 -5.45
N ILE A 292 -8.03 -0.30 -5.18
CA ILE A 292 -8.61 0.65 -6.13
C ILE A 292 -7.78 0.67 -7.41
N ALA A 293 -6.45 0.80 -7.31
CA ALA A 293 -5.58 0.82 -8.48
C ALA A 293 -5.72 -0.47 -9.30
N LEU A 294 -5.67 -1.64 -8.63
CA LEU A 294 -5.85 -2.94 -9.27
C LEU A 294 -7.22 -3.06 -9.94
N MET A 295 -8.30 -2.61 -9.31
CA MET A 295 -9.65 -2.68 -9.88
C MET A 295 -9.85 -1.69 -11.03
N GLU A 296 -9.29 -0.49 -10.93
CA GLU A 296 -9.32 0.50 -12.00
C GLU A 296 -8.49 0.09 -13.21
N GLY A 297 -7.35 -0.58 -12.99
CA GLY A 297 -6.47 -1.07 -14.04
C GLY A 297 -6.97 -2.37 -14.67
N LEU A 298 -7.23 -3.40 -13.85
CA LEU A 298 -7.45 -4.77 -14.30
C LEU A 298 -8.92 -5.22 -14.22
N GLY A 299 -9.82 -4.39 -13.67
CA GLY A 299 -11.24 -4.68 -13.51
C GLY A 299 -11.62 -5.26 -12.15
N PRO A 300 -12.92 -5.45 -11.88
CA PRO A 300 -13.44 -5.91 -10.57
C PRO A 300 -12.89 -7.25 -10.07
N ASN A 301 -12.37 -8.09 -10.97
CA ASN A 301 -11.63 -9.30 -10.67
C ASN A 301 -10.24 -9.26 -11.37
N PRO A 302 -9.24 -8.61 -10.76
CA PRO A 302 -7.90 -8.51 -11.33
C PRO A 302 -7.24 -9.88 -11.54
N ASP A 303 -7.49 -10.84 -10.65
CA ASP A 303 -6.96 -12.20 -10.75
C ASP A 303 -7.41 -12.91 -12.02
N LEU A 304 -8.68 -12.74 -12.40
CA LEU A 304 -9.21 -13.31 -13.63
C LEU A 304 -8.54 -12.69 -14.86
N THR A 305 -8.34 -11.38 -14.87
CA THR A 305 -7.65 -10.67 -15.95
C THR A 305 -6.23 -11.20 -16.09
N ILE A 306 -5.46 -11.24 -15.01
CA ILE A 306 -4.07 -11.72 -15.05
C ILE A 306 -3.99 -13.16 -15.47
N LYS A 307 -4.79 -14.06 -14.87
CA LYS A 307 -4.83 -15.48 -15.25
C LYS A 307 -5.15 -15.70 -16.73
N SER A 308 -5.93 -14.81 -17.34
CA SER A 308 -6.27 -14.92 -18.76
C SER A 308 -5.22 -14.34 -19.72
N LEU A 309 -4.41 -13.38 -19.25
CA LEU A 309 -3.42 -12.66 -20.07
C LEU A 309 -1.99 -13.18 -19.86
N ALA A 310 -1.61 -13.51 -18.63
CA ALA A 310 -0.27 -13.98 -18.28
C ALA A 310 -0.09 -15.42 -18.76
N LYS A 311 0.57 -15.57 -19.91
CA LYS A 311 0.97 -16.85 -20.50
C LYS A 311 2.49 -16.94 -20.67
N ASP A 312 3.20 -15.96 -20.13
CA ASP A 312 4.62 -15.78 -20.31
C ASP A 312 5.41 -16.74 -19.41
N SER A 313 6.50 -17.27 -19.96
CA SER A 313 7.44 -18.14 -19.26
C SER A 313 8.78 -17.44 -19.05
N GLY A 314 9.48 -17.73 -17.97
CA GLY A 314 10.83 -17.23 -17.72
C GLY A 314 11.09 -16.91 -16.25
N PHE A 315 12.26 -16.31 -15.98
CA PHE A 315 12.69 -16.01 -14.61
C PHE A 315 11.84 -14.91 -13.93
N ILE A 316 11.33 -13.95 -14.71
CA ILE A 316 10.41 -12.90 -14.22
C ILE A 316 9.14 -12.99 -15.06
N THR A 317 8.06 -13.47 -14.44
CA THR A 317 6.75 -13.64 -15.09
C THR A 317 5.80 -12.51 -14.71
N SER A 318 4.81 -12.24 -15.57
CA SER A 318 3.75 -11.27 -15.27
C SER A 318 2.94 -11.66 -14.03
N GLU A 319 2.77 -12.96 -13.77
CA GLU A 319 2.13 -13.46 -12.54
C GLU A 319 2.91 -13.09 -11.28
N ASN A 320 4.25 -13.21 -11.30
CA ASN A 320 5.10 -12.87 -10.16
C ASN A 320 5.13 -11.35 -9.91
N ILE A 321 5.12 -10.54 -10.97
CA ILE A 321 5.00 -9.07 -10.86
C ILE A 321 3.66 -8.73 -10.20
N TYR A 322 2.58 -9.29 -10.73
CA TYR A 322 1.25 -9.08 -10.18
C TYR A 322 1.13 -9.53 -8.72
N ALA A 323 1.69 -10.68 -8.36
CA ALA A 323 1.66 -11.20 -6.99
C ALA A 323 2.32 -10.24 -5.98
N ASN A 324 3.39 -9.54 -6.39
CA ASN A 324 4.01 -8.48 -5.58
C ASN A 324 3.10 -7.25 -5.48
N LEU A 325 2.50 -6.81 -6.59
CA LEU A 325 1.60 -5.65 -6.60
C LEU A 325 0.34 -5.89 -5.78
N SER A 326 -0.19 -7.11 -5.79
CA SER A 326 -1.40 -7.49 -5.07
C SER A 326 -1.14 -7.97 -3.64
N GLY A 327 0.11 -7.90 -3.14
CA GLY A 327 0.46 -8.32 -1.78
C GLY A 327 0.29 -9.83 -1.50
N LYS A 328 0.22 -10.68 -2.53
CA LYS A 328 -0.01 -12.14 -2.39
C LYS A 328 1.22 -12.93 -1.90
N THR A 329 2.34 -12.27 -1.72
CA THR A 329 3.60 -12.83 -1.19
C THR A 329 3.68 -12.85 0.34
N SER A 330 2.59 -12.52 1.03
CA SER A 330 2.47 -12.57 2.50
C SER A 330 2.77 -13.95 3.08
N ALA A 331 3.15 -13.99 4.37
CA ALA A 331 3.67 -15.18 5.01
C ALA A 331 2.65 -16.32 5.08
N LYS A 332 3.09 -17.54 4.77
CA LYS A 332 2.34 -18.80 4.83
C LYS A 332 2.46 -19.50 6.19
N ASN A 333 3.53 -19.24 6.93
CA ASN A 333 3.77 -19.81 8.25
C ASN A 333 4.49 -18.78 9.13
N LEU A 334 3.79 -18.23 10.12
CA LEU A 334 4.31 -17.18 10.99
C LEU A 334 5.52 -17.64 11.81
N THR A 335 5.56 -18.90 12.29
CA THR A 335 6.67 -19.37 13.15
C THR A 335 7.97 -19.53 12.38
N VAL A 336 7.89 -20.04 11.14
CA VAL A 336 9.05 -20.17 10.24
C VAL A 336 9.51 -18.78 9.77
N ALA A 337 8.57 -17.93 9.36
CA ALA A 337 8.86 -16.54 8.97
C ALA A 337 9.51 -15.75 10.10
N GLN A 338 9.04 -15.88 11.35
CA GLN A 338 9.60 -15.18 12.51
C GLN A 338 11.02 -15.62 12.87
N SER A 339 11.30 -16.93 12.77
CA SER A 339 12.63 -17.47 13.01
C SER A 339 13.61 -17.02 11.93
N ALA A 340 13.22 -17.13 10.66
CA ALA A 340 14.00 -16.67 9.52
C ALA A 340 14.24 -15.15 9.55
N ASP A 341 13.22 -14.35 9.88
CA ASP A 341 13.36 -12.91 10.07
C ASP A 341 14.31 -12.56 11.22
N THR A 342 14.30 -13.31 12.32
CA THR A 342 15.21 -13.08 13.45
C THR A 342 16.66 -13.36 13.06
N ILE A 343 16.92 -14.48 12.37
CA ILE A 343 18.25 -14.83 11.85
C ILE A 343 18.71 -13.79 10.83
N ARG A 344 17.84 -13.40 9.89
CA ARG A 344 18.12 -12.39 8.87
C ARG A 344 18.47 -11.06 9.53
N ASN A 345 17.67 -10.57 10.47
CA ASN A 345 17.91 -9.31 11.18
C ASN A 345 19.25 -9.32 11.96
N ILE A 346 19.65 -10.45 12.55
CA ILE A 346 20.97 -10.60 13.17
C ILE A 346 22.08 -10.52 12.12
N THR A 347 21.97 -11.28 11.02
CA THR A 347 22.97 -11.24 9.94
C THR A 347 23.07 -9.86 9.26
N THR A 348 21.94 -9.18 9.08
CA THR A 348 21.86 -7.81 8.57
C THR A 348 22.51 -6.85 9.56
N GLY A 349 22.21 -6.93 10.87
CA GLY A 349 22.84 -6.09 11.90
C GLY A 349 24.36 -6.29 12.03
N ILE A 350 24.85 -7.53 11.87
CA ILE A 350 26.30 -7.84 11.89
C ILE A 350 27.00 -7.32 10.62
N LYS A 351 26.39 -7.47 9.44
CA LYS A 351 27.00 -7.05 8.17
C LYS A 351 26.88 -5.54 7.92
N LEU A 352 25.84 -4.88 8.42
CA LEU A 352 25.65 -3.43 8.31
C LEU A 352 26.64 -2.62 9.15
N ALA A 353 27.13 -3.17 10.26
CA ALA A 353 28.26 -2.58 10.99
C ALA A 353 29.52 -2.41 10.11
N GLY A 354 29.61 -3.14 8.98
CA GLY A 354 30.65 -2.99 7.96
C GLY A 354 30.16 -2.57 6.57
N ALA A 355 28.87 -2.24 6.37
CA ALA A 355 28.27 -1.99 5.05
C ALA A 355 27.65 -0.59 4.89
N THR A 356 28.10 0.39 5.66
CA THR A 356 27.75 1.82 5.59
C THR A 356 28.07 2.52 4.25
N ILE A 357 28.42 1.77 3.18
CA ILE A 357 29.11 2.30 1.99
C ILE A 357 28.21 2.41 0.75
N THR A 358 27.01 1.81 0.67
CA THR A 358 26.21 1.82 -0.58
C THR A 358 25.37 3.08 -0.84
N ALA A 359 25.00 3.88 0.16
CA ALA A 359 24.14 5.06 -0.05
C ALA A 359 24.88 6.30 -0.64
N VAL A 360 26.21 6.31 -0.58
CA VAL A 360 27.04 7.32 -1.26
C VAL A 360 27.14 7.02 -2.77
N ALA A 361 26.93 5.76 -3.17
CA ALA A 361 26.98 5.32 -4.56
C ALA A 361 25.76 5.75 -5.40
N ASP A 362 24.70 6.32 -4.80
CA ASP A 362 23.52 6.80 -5.53
C ASP A 362 23.72 8.20 -6.14
N ILE A 363 24.72 8.98 -5.70
CA ILE A 363 24.96 10.34 -6.22
C ILE A 363 25.22 10.35 -7.74
N PRO A 364 26.08 9.47 -8.30
CA PRO A 364 26.23 9.34 -9.75
C PRO A 364 24.92 8.96 -10.46
N LEU A 365 24.14 8.02 -9.90
CA LEU A 365 22.86 7.58 -10.49
C LEU A 365 21.83 8.71 -10.52
N HIS A 366 21.82 9.56 -9.50
CA HIS A 366 21.07 10.81 -9.47
C HIS A 366 21.48 11.74 -10.61
N MET A 367 22.78 11.99 -10.79
CA MET A 367 23.26 12.89 -11.84
C MET A 367 22.89 12.38 -13.24
N ILE A 368 23.08 11.08 -13.48
CA ILE A 368 22.69 10.40 -14.72
C ILE A 368 21.18 10.56 -14.97
N THR A 369 20.36 10.31 -13.95
CA THR A 369 18.90 10.39 -14.06
C THR A 369 18.41 11.83 -14.26
N ASN A 370 19.03 12.80 -13.58
CA ASN A 370 18.74 14.21 -13.76
C ASN A 370 19.06 14.65 -15.19
N HIS A 371 20.27 14.35 -15.67
CA HIS A 371 20.68 14.67 -17.04
C HIS A 371 19.74 14.04 -18.08
N TYR A 372 19.39 12.77 -17.88
CA TYR A 372 18.47 12.03 -18.76
C TYR A 372 17.08 12.69 -18.85
N ASN A 373 16.57 13.23 -17.73
CA ASN A 373 15.28 13.92 -17.65
C ASN A 373 15.34 15.44 -17.88
N GLY A 374 16.53 16.02 -18.06
CA GLY A 374 16.69 17.47 -18.20
C GLY A 374 16.49 18.25 -16.89
N LEU A 375 16.70 17.59 -15.75
CA LEU A 375 16.60 18.22 -14.43
C LEU A 375 17.93 18.88 -14.03
N PRO A 376 17.91 20.01 -13.30
CA PRO A 376 19.12 20.63 -12.75
C PRO A 376 19.82 19.74 -11.71
N ALA A 377 21.07 20.09 -11.37
CA ALA A 377 21.82 19.38 -10.33
C ALA A 377 21.17 19.55 -8.95
N MET A 378 21.09 18.48 -8.16
CA MET A 378 20.37 18.45 -6.88
C MET A 378 21.04 19.28 -5.76
N SER A 379 22.30 19.67 -5.93
CA SER A 379 23.11 20.32 -4.89
C SER A 379 22.56 21.69 -4.46
N SER A 380 21.86 22.40 -5.36
CA SER A 380 21.14 23.64 -5.02
C SER A 380 19.84 23.34 -4.28
N ILE A 381 19.15 22.26 -4.61
CA ILE A 381 17.84 21.91 -4.03
C ILE A 381 17.94 21.34 -2.63
N ILE A 382 18.92 20.47 -2.35
CA ILE A 382 19.15 19.94 -0.99
C ILE A 382 19.32 21.10 0.01
N LYS A 383 19.98 22.20 -0.43
CA LYS A 383 20.14 23.41 0.39
C LYS A 383 18.82 24.17 0.57
N THR A 384 17.96 24.21 -0.44
CA THR A 384 16.65 24.89 -0.39
C THR A 384 15.61 24.15 0.47
N ILE A 385 15.69 22.81 0.56
CA ILE A 385 14.72 21.98 1.31
C ILE A 385 15.20 21.53 2.70
N GLY A 386 16.18 22.22 3.30
CA GLY A 386 16.66 21.97 4.67
C GLY A 386 17.63 20.79 4.83
N GLY A 387 18.02 20.12 3.73
CA GLY A 387 18.94 18.98 3.76
C GLY A 387 18.45 17.84 4.66
N LEU A 388 19.36 17.24 5.44
CA LEU A 388 19.05 16.17 6.40
C LEU A 388 18.18 16.63 7.59
N ASN A 389 18.03 17.94 7.81
CA ASN A 389 17.27 18.53 8.91
C ASN A 389 15.96 19.15 8.41
N GLN A 390 15.09 18.36 7.79
CA GLN A 390 13.79 18.85 7.32
C GLN A 390 12.92 19.35 8.49
N THR A 391 12.35 20.55 8.34
CA THR A 391 11.40 21.10 9.32
C THR A 391 9.98 20.53 9.11
N ALA A 392 9.06 20.86 10.02
CA ALA A 392 7.65 20.51 9.87
C ALA A 392 7.03 21.22 8.64
N GLU A 393 7.51 22.42 8.31
CA GLU A 393 7.11 23.18 7.12
C GLU A 393 7.61 22.50 5.84
N ASP A 394 8.85 21.99 5.82
CA ASP A 394 9.41 21.27 4.65
C ASP A 394 8.62 20.00 4.33
N ARG A 395 8.25 19.24 5.37
CA ARG A 395 7.41 18.05 5.25
C ARG A 395 5.96 18.41 4.87
N ALA A 396 5.44 19.53 5.35
CA ALA A 396 4.11 20.01 4.96
C ALA A 396 4.06 20.41 3.48
N LEU A 397 5.13 21.03 2.97
CA LEU A 397 5.28 21.29 1.54
C LEU A 397 5.36 19.97 0.74
N ALA A 398 6.14 19.00 1.21
CA ALA A 398 6.24 17.69 0.57
C ALA A 398 4.85 17.01 0.44
N ALA A 399 4.07 17.02 1.52
CA ALA A 399 2.71 16.52 1.50
C ALA A 399 1.81 17.28 0.51
N LYS A 400 1.84 18.62 0.50
CA LYS A 400 1.07 19.43 -0.45
C LYS A 400 1.40 19.10 -1.91
N LEU A 401 2.67 18.83 -2.21
CA LEU A 401 3.17 18.47 -3.53
C LEU A 401 3.05 16.97 -3.86
N TRP A 402 2.36 16.18 -3.01
CA TRP A 402 2.17 14.72 -3.17
C TRP A 402 3.49 13.95 -3.30
N VAL A 403 4.52 14.39 -2.59
CA VAL A 403 5.73 13.59 -2.40
C VAL A 403 5.38 12.36 -1.56
N PRO A 404 5.84 11.14 -1.93
CA PRO A 404 5.59 9.95 -1.14
C PRO A 404 6.07 10.09 0.30
N LEU A 405 5.16 9.86 1.25
CA LEU A 405 5.41 9.96 2.68
C LEU A 405 5.76 8.59 3.32
N ASP A 406 6.29 7.65 2.53
CA ASP A 406 6.53 6.26 2.99
C ASP A 406 7.43 6.20 4.23
N HIS A 407 8.41 7.11 4.34
CA HIS A 407 9.30 7.16 5.49
C HIS A 407 8.56 7.37 6.83
N MET A 408 7.47 8.13 6.85
CA MET A 408 6.65 8.36 8.05
C MET A 408 5.84 7.12 8.42
N ILE A 409 5.41 6.36 7.41
CA ILE A 409 4.69 5.10 7.57
C ILE A 409 5.67 4.01 8.06
N ASP A 410 6.77 3.82 7.35
CA ASP A 410 7.80 2.82 7.63
C ASP A 410 8.45 3.01 9.00
N SER A 411 8.76 4.26 9.37
CA SER A 411 9.34 4.58 10.67
C SER A 411 8.41 4.17 11.83
N ALA A 412 7.10 4.35 11.67
CA ALA A 412 6.09 3.95 12.66
C ALA A 412 5.86 2.44 12.70
N HIS A 413 5.75 1.76 11.55
CA HIS A 413 5.68 0.29 11.54
C HIS A 413 6.93 -0.34 12.14
N SER A 414 8.09 0.22 11.84
CA SER A 414 9.36 -0.14 12.46
C SER A 414 9.24 0.02 13.98
N ALA A 415 9.03 1.23 14.48
CA ALA A 415 8.97 1.52 15.92
C ALA A 415 7.93 0.69 16.69
N ALA A 416 6.71 0.51 16.16
CA ALA A 416 5.66 -0.28 16.81
C ALA A 416 6.07 -1.74 17.02
N ARG A 417 6.63 -2.40 15.98
CA ARG A 417 7.10 -3.79 16.05
C ARG A 417 8.25 -3.99 17.04
N TYR A 418 9.04 -2.95 17.32
CA TYR A 418 10.16 -3.00 18.28
C TYR A 418 9.78 -2.59 19.70
N SER A 419 8.62 -1.96 19.88
CA SER A 419 8.25 -1.39 21.18
C SER A 419 7.82 -2.46 22.19
N GLU A 420 7.00 -3.47 21.85
CA GLU A 420 6.37 -4.28 22.93
C GLU A 420 6.16 -5.80 22.77
N VAL A 421 6.16 -6.48 21.60
CA VAL A 421 5.49 -7.81 21.56
C VAL A 421 6.28 -9.04 21.09
N THR A 422 7.43 -8.93 20.42
CA THR A 422 8.15 -10.15 19.97
C THR A 422 9.25 -10.54 20.97
N GLY A 423 9.24 -11.80 21.42
CA GLY A 423 10.05 -12.35 22.52
C GLY A 423 11.58 -12.35 22.36
N HIS A 424 12.15 -11.51 21.49
CA HIS A 424 13.58 -11.30 21.34
C HIS A 424 13.87 -9.79 21.43
N LYS A 425 13.85 -9.27 22.66
CA LYS A 425 13.91 -7.83 22.98
C LYS A 425 15.27 -7.17 22.63
N GLY A 426 16.38 -7.93 22.58
CA GLY A 426 17.74 -7.39 22.42
C GLY A 426 18.22 -7.27 20.97
N SER A 427 18.20 -8.37 20.21
CA SER A 427 18.80 -8.43 18.86
C SER A 427 18.07 -7.56 17.83
N LYS A 428 16.74 -7.41 17.97
CA LYS A 428 15.90 -6.61 17.06
C LYS A 428 16.05 -5.10 17.28
N ARG A 429 16.25 -4.64 18.53
CA ARG A 429 16.54 -3.22 18.84
C ARG A 429 17.93 -2.80 18.37
N PHE A 430 18.90 -3.73 18.40
CA PHE A 430 20.27 -3.49 17.96
C PHE A 430 20.39 -3.19 16.46
N ALA A 431 19.74 -3.98 15.59
CA ALA A 431 19.80 -3.77 14.14
C ALA A 431 19.13 -2.47 13.67
N SER A 432 17.97 -2.11 14.25
CA SER A 432 17.26 -0.86 13.93
C SER A 432 17.94 0.37 14.51
N GLY A 433 18.59 0.24 15.68
CA GLY A 433 19.42 1.30 16.25
C GLY A 433 20.58 1.65 15.32
N ILE A 434 21.30 0.65 14.80
CA ILE A 434 22.44 0.86 13.89
C ILE A 434 22.02 1.49 12.55
N LEU A 435 20.89 1.06 11.97
CA LEU A 435 20.37 1.65 10.72
C LEU A 435 19.93 3.11 10.91
N LYS A 436 19.18 3.42 11.97
CA LYS A 436 18.77 4.80 12.25
C LYS A 436 19.93 5.69 12.67
N MET A 437 20.96 5.13 13.31
CA MET A 437 22.22 5.82 13.61
C MET A 437 23.07 6.11 12.37
N SER A 438 22.90 5.34 11.29
CA SER A 438 23.67 5.52 10.05
C SER A 438 23.21 6.72 9.20
N LEU A 439 22.10 7.38 9.55
CA LEU A 439 21.46 8.49 8.80
C LEU A 439 21.06 8.16 7.36
N LEU A 440 21.22 6.91 6.92
CA LEU A 440 20.95 6.52 5.54
C LEU A 440 19.47 6.62 5.17
N ASP A 441 18.57 6.21 6.07
CA ASP A 441 17.11 6.32 5.84
C ASP A 441 16.69 7.79 5.65
N ALA A 442 17.27 8.71 6.43
CA ALA A 442 17.01 10.14 6.31
C ALA A 442 17.58 10.71 5.00
N TRP A 443 18.78 10.30 4.62
CA TRP A 443 19.43 10.71 3.38
C TRP A 443 18.65 10.25 2.13
N THR A 444 18.29 8.97 2.07
CA THR A 444 17.48 8.39 0.98
C THR A 444 16.14 9.10 0.85
N TYR A 445 15.49 9.42 1.97
CA TYR A 445 14.22 10.17 1.93
C TYR A 445 14.41 11.59 1.37
N VAL A 446 15.41 12.34 1.86
CA VAL A 446 15.71 13.70 1.38
C VAL A 446 16.00 13.70 -0.12
N GLN A 447 16.68 12.68 -0.62
CA GLN A 447 16.94 12.52 -2.06
C GLN A 447 15.64 12.34 -2.87
N LYS A 448 14.71 11.49 -2.41
CA LYS A 448 13.42 11.28 -3.09
C LYS A 448 12.55 12.54 -3.06
N ASP A 449 12.48 13.20 -1.90
CA ASP A 449 11.76 14.46 -1.73
C ASP A 449 12.32 15.55 -2.63
N SER A 450 13.66 15.72 -2.64
CA SER A 450 14.34 16.66 -3.52
C SER A 450 14.06 16.38 -4.99
N PHE A 451 14.21 15.12 -5.42
CA PHE A 451 13.98 14.74 -6.81
C PHE A 451 12.56 15.04 -7.25
N HIS A 452 11.58 14.73 -6.40
CA HIS A 452 10.18 14.97 -6.69
C HIS A 452 9.88 16.47 -6.84
N LYS A 453 10.31 17.28 -5.86
CA LYS A 453 10.13 18.74 -5.87
C LYS A 453 10.82 19.39 -7.06
N VAL A 454 12.02 18.96 -7.41
CA VAL A 454 12.77 19.45 -8.59
C VAL A 454 12.08 19.13 -9.88
N PHE A 455 11.47 17.95 -9.96
CA PHE A 455 10.72 17.58 -11.14
C PHE A 455 9.54 18.54 -11.32
N LEU A 456 8.77 18.79 -10.26
CA LEU A 456 7.64 19.72 -10.29
C LEU A 456 8.06 21.18 -10.56
N GLN A 457 9.21 21.60 -10.02
CA GLN A 457 9.80 22.91 -10.33
C GLN A 457 10.21 22.99 -11.80
N THR A 458 10.92 21.99 -12.32
CA THR A 458 11.34 21.95 -13.72
C THR A 458 10.14 21.90 -14.65
N MET A 459 9.05 21.26 -14.24
CA MET A 459 7.77 21.34 -14.96
C MET A 459 7.17 22.75 -14.91
N ALA A 460 7.33 23.51 -13.83
CA ALA A 460 6.84 24.89 -13.76
C ALA A 460 7.67 25.86 -14.63
N ASP A 461 8.98 25.64 -14.71
CA ASP A 461 9.92 26.53 -15.39
C ASP A 461 10.11 26.17 -16.87
N ASN A 462 10.13 24.87 -17.19
CA ASN A 462 10.74 24.34 -18.40
C ASN A 462 9.89 23.25 -19.08
N ILE A 463 8.56 23.32 -18.94
CA ILE A 463 7.64 22.27 -19.42
C ILE A 463 7.81 21.94 -20.91
N ASN A 464 8.15 22.93 -21.73
CA ASN A 464 8.25 22.79 -23.19
C ASN A 464 9.62 22.30 -23.67
N GLN A 465 10.59 22.10 -22.78
CA GLN A 465 11.90 21.63 -23.18
C GLN A 465 11.83 20.21 -23.78
N PRO A 466 12.65 19.88 -24.80
CA PRO A 466 12.60 18.58 -25.47
C PRO A 466 12.76 17.37 -24.54
N HIS A 467 13.61 17.48 -23.51
CA HIS A 467 13.81 16.43 -22.51
C HIS A 467 12.54 16.17 -21.70
N MET A 468 11.86 17.22 -21.24
CA MET A 468 10.61 17.13 -20.48
C MET A 468 9.48 16.56 -21.33
N GLN A 469 9.34 17.06 -22.57
CA GLN A 469 8.37 16.53 -23.54
C GLN A 469 8.60 15.06 -23.87
N ARG A 470 9.86 14.62 -23.97
CA ARG A 470 10.19 13.20 -24.14
C ARG A 470 9.74 12.39 -22.94
N THR A 471 10.01 12.86 -21.72
CA THR A 471 9.56 12.17 -20.50
C THR A 471 8.04 12.04 -20.48
N PHE A 472 7.29 13.12 -20.75
CA PHE A 472 5.83 13.05 -20.86
C PHE A 472 5.35 12.00 -21.87
N ARG A 473 5.95 11.94 -23.06
CA ARG A 473 5.62 10.92 -24.07
C ARG A 473 5.89 9.49 -23.58
N ARG A 474 7.00 9.23 -22.89
CA ARG A 474 7.32 7.88 -22.35
C ARG A 474 6.26 7.37 -21.40
N TYR A 475 5.66 8.26 -20.62
CA TYR A 475 4.59 7.91 -19.66
C TYR A 475 3.17 8.12 -20.19
N GLY A 476 3.03 8.51 -21.46
CA GLY A 476 1.72 8.67 -22.09
C GLY A 476 0.96 9.91 -21.64
N ILE A 477 1.66 10.95 -21.17
CA ILE A 477 1.09 12.29 -20.98
C ILE A 477 1.01 12.96 -22.35
N THR A 478 -0.21 13.30 -22.76
CA THR A 478 -0.50 13.83 -24.10
C THR A 478 -0.17 15.32 -24.21
N ALA A 479 -0.03 15.82 -25.44
CA ALA A 479 0.21 17.25 -25.66
C ALA A 479 -0.92 18.14 -25.11
N GLU A 480 -2.17 17.68 -25.14
CA GLU A 480 -3.30 18.41 -24.52
C GLU A 480 -3.20 18.43 -23.00
N GLU A 481 -2.78 17.32 -22.39
CA GLU A 481 -2.54 17.27 -20.95
C GLU A 481 -1.36 18.16 -20.53
N VAL A 482 -0.31 18.25 -21.34
CA VAL A 482 0.79 19.21 -21.13
C VAL A 482 0.27 20.66 -21.11
N LYS A 483 -0.66 21.03 -22.00
CA LYS A 483 -1.27 22.36 -21.98
C LYS A 483 -2.05 22.61 -20.70
N ILE A 484 -2.78 21.61 -20.20
CA ILE A 484 -3.48 21.68 -18.91
C ILE A 484 -2.48 21.92 -17.77
N ILE A 485 -1.35 21.20 -17.75
CA ILE A 485 -0.30 21.40 -16.74
C ILE A 485 0.27 22.81 -16.82
N ASN A 486 0.61 23.29 -18.03
CA ASN A 486 1.19 24.60 -18.23
C ASN A 486 0.25 25.75 -17.81
N ALA A 487 -1.07 25.56 -17.99
CA ALA A 487 -2.08 26.53 -17.60
C ALA A 487 -2.53 26.40 -16.13
N SER A 488 -2.07 25.36 -15.42
CA SER A 488 -2.48 25.10 -14.04
C SER A 488 -1.88 26.13 -13.08
N LYS A 489 -2.55 26.31 -11.94
CA LYS A 489 -2.04 27.16 -10.88
C LYS A 489 -0.72 26.59 -10.34
N LYS A 490 0.29 27.44 -10.25
CA LYS A 490 1.56 27.12 -9.60
C LYS A 490 1.48 27.41 -8.10
N MET A 491 2.21 26.64 -7.32
CA MET A 491 2.45 26.87 -5.90
C MET A 491 3.82 27.53 -5.74
N GLU A 492 3.88 28.68 -5.07
CA GLU A 492 5.15 29.31 -4.71
C GLU A 492 5.50 28.97 -3.24
N ASP A 493 6.73 28.53 -3.00
CA ASP A 493 7.31 28.41 -1.67
C ASP A 493 8.76 28.90 -1.69
N ARG A 494 9.09 29.87 -0.81
CA ARG A 494 10.44 30.45 -0.67
C ARG A 494 11.05 30.90 -2.01
N GLY A 495 10.25 31.52 -2.89
CA GLY A 495 10.69 32.02 -4.20
C GLY A 495 10.89 30.95 -5.26
N VAL A 496 10.42 29.71 -5.02
CA VAL A 496 10.42 28.61 -5.99
C VAL A 496 8.99 28.28 -6.38
N GLU A 497 8.72 28.25 -7.69
CA GLU A 497 7.44 27.81 -8.24
C GLU A 497 7.44 26.30 -8.49
N PHE A 498 6.35 25.64 -8.10
CA PHE A 498 6.09 24.24 -8.37
C PHE A 498 4.75 24.10 -9.09
N VAL A 499 4.65 23.11 -9.99
CA VAL A 499 3.32 22.66 -10.44
C VAL A 499 2.57 22.09 -9.23
N ASP A 500 1.39 22.64 -8.93
CA ASP A 500 0.54 22.15 -7.85
C ASP A 500 -0.30 20.96 -8.33
N PRO A 501 -0.06 19.72 -7.85
CA PRO A 501 -0.86 18.57 -8.27
C PRO A 501 -2.34 18.71 -7.89
N ASN A 502 -2.67 19.48 -6.85
CA ASN A 502 -4.05 19.70 -6.43
C ASN A 502 -4.83 20.63 -7.37
N ALA A 503 -4.14 21.38 -8.24
CA ALA A 503 -4.73 22.24 -9.26
C ALA A 503 -5.02 21.50 -10.58
N LEU A 504 -4.64 20.22 -10.69
CA LEU A 504 -4.80 19.41 -11.88
C LEU A 504 -6.02 18.48 -11.81
N PRO A 505 -6.56 18.02 -12.94
CA PRO A 505 -7.52 16.93 -12.96
C PRO A 505 -6.98 15.70 -12.22
N GLU A 506 -7.81 15.07 -11.40
CA GLU A 506 -7.35 14.07 -10.42
C GLU A 506 -6.56 12.90 -11.04
N ASP A 507 -7.01 12.36 -12.18
CA ASP A 507 -6.30 11.29 -12.90
C ASP A 507 -4.95 11.77 -13.48
N LEU A 508 -4.89 13.02 -13.95
CA LEU A 508 -3.65 13.59 -14.49
C LEU A 508 -2.63 13.85 -13.38
N ALA A 509 -3.08 14.39 -12.25
CA ALA A 509 -2.25 14.59 -11.06
C ALA A 509 -1.63 13.27 -10.59
N GLU A 510 -2.45 12.22 -10.44
CA GLU A 510 -1.99 10.89 -10.03
C GLU A 510 -1.01 10.27 -11.03
N ARG A 511 -1.24 10.47 -12.34
CA ARG A 511 -0.30 10.00 -13.36
C ARG A 511 1.03 10.74 -13.35
N ILE A 512 1.03 12.05 -13.15
CA ILE A 512 2.25 12.86 -13.02
C ILE A 512 3.03 12.45 -11.77
N THR A 513 2.36 12.38 -10.62
CA THR A 513 2.97 11.93 -9.37
C THR A 513 3.54 10.51 -9.53
N GLY A 514 2.79 9.58 -10.14
CA GLY A 514 3.25 8.23 -10.45
C GLY A 514 4.43 8.17 -11.41
N MET A 515 4.46 9.05 -12.42
CA MET A 515 5.59 9.21 -13.34
C MET A 515 6.85 9.67 -12.59
N ILE A 516 6.73 10.72 -11.77
CA ILE A 516 7.86 11.27 -11.01
C ILE A 516 8.41 10.20 -10.05
N ILE A 517 7.54 9.45 -9.37
CA ILE A 517 7.93 8.33 -8.50
C ILE A 517 8.65 7.24 -9.30
N SER A 518 8.19 6.96 -10.53
CA SER A 518 8.83 5.97 -11.40
C SER A 518 10.23 6.41 -11.83
N GLU A 519 10.43 7.69 -12.17
CA GLU A 519 11.76 8.25 -12.47
C GLU A 519 12.65 8.32 -11.22
N THR A 520 12.09 8.59 -10.05
CA THR A 520 12.83 8.65 -8.78
C THR A 520 13.56 7.35 -8.49
N LYS A 521 13.02 6.20 -8.90
CA LYS A 521 13.63 4.87 -8.67
C LYS A 521 14.90 4.59 -9.49
N TYR A 522 15.16 5.39 -10.52
CA TYR A 522 16.44 5.39 -11.23
C TYR A 522 17.46 6.30 -10.54
N ALA A 523 17.00 7.30 -9.80
CA ALA A 523 17.87 8.22 -9.07
C ALA A 523 18.27 7.64 -7.70
N VAL A 524 17.28 7.09 -6.99
CA VAL A 524 17.39 6.40 -5.70
C VAL A 524 17.06 4.94 -5.95
N THR A 525 18.09 4.09 -6.02
CA THR A 525 17.92 2.72 -6.51
C THR A 525 17.10 1.87 -5.53
N GLU A 526 15.85 1.55 -5.90
CA GLU A 526 14.97 0.69 -5.10
C GLU A 526 14.58 -0.62 -5.79
N GLY A 527 14.24 -1.63 -4.99
CA GLY A 527 13.72 -2.90 -5.51
C GLY A 527 12.26 -2.75 -5.94
N GLU A 528 11.99 -2.60 -7.23
CA GLU A 528 10.62 -2.55 -7.80
C GLU A 528 9.90 -3.90 -7.78
N SER A 529 8.59 -3.92 -8.06
CA SER A 529 7.82 -5.19 -8.15
C SER A 529 8.38 -6.15 -9.20
N TYR A 530 8.97 -5.64 -10.28
CA TYR A 530 9.68 -6.42 -11.30
C TYR A 530 10.95 -7.08 -10.73
N ILE A 531 11.82 -6.33 -10.04
CA ILE A 531 13.04 -6.87 -9.42
C ILE A 531 12.67 -7.86 -8.33
N ARG A 532 11.73 -7.48 -7.46
CA ARG A 532 11.22 -8.34 -6.38
C ARG A 532 10.61 -9.62 -6.92
N ALA A 533 9.98 -9.60 -8.10
CA ALA A 533 9.42 -10.79 -8.73
C ALA A 533 10.53 -11.79 -9.09
N GLY A 534 11.62 -11.30 -9.69
CA GLY A 534 12.80 -12.12 -9.96
C GLY A 534 13.52 -12.59 -8.70
N MET A 535 13.58 -11.77 -7.66
CA MET A 535 14.27 -12.14 -6.42
C MET A 535 13.48 -13.13 -5.55
N ASN A 536 12.17 -12.96 -5.48
CA ASN A 536 11.30 -13.80 -4.65
C ASN A 536 10.81 -15.05 -5.39
N GLN A 537 10.88 -15.09 -6.73
CA GLN A 537 10.44 -16.22 -7.57
C GLN A 537 9.00 -16.70 -7.25
N GLY A 538 8.12 -15.76 -6.87
CA GLY A 538 6.73 -16.07 -6.49
C GLY A 538 6.56 -16.81 -5.15
N THR A 539 7.65 -17.16 -4.45
CA THR A 539 7.60 -17.85 -3.16
C THR A 539 7.01 -16.95 -2.07
N ARG A 540 6.35 -17.54 -1.07
CA ARG A 540 5.79 -16.80 0.07
C ARG A 540 6.76 -16.78 1.25
N LYS A 541 6.62 -15.80 2.15
CA LYS A 541 7.36 -15.82 3.43
C LYS A 541 6.91 -17.04 4.25
N GLY A 542 7.77 -17.65 5.04
CA GLY A 542 7.49 -18.85 5.82
C GLY A 542 7.50 -20.18 5.02
N GLU A 543 7.73 -20.15 3.70
CA GLU A 543 8.07 -21.35 2.93
C GLU A 543 9.57 -21.61 3.01
N ALA A 544 10.00 -22.84 3.31
CA ALA A 544 11.42 -23.16 3.50
C ALA A 544 12.29 -22.73 2.31
N GLY A 545 11.88 -23.05 1.08
CA GLY A 545 12.57 -22.60 -0.13
C GLY A 545 12.52 -21.08 -0.35
N GLY A 546 11.41 -20.44 0.02
CA GLY A 546 11.26 -18.99 -0.06
C GLY A 546 12.10 -18.22 0.96
N GLU A 547 12.30 -18.74 2.16
CA GLU A 547 13.16 -18.15 3.18
C GLU A 547 14.65 -18.26 2.80
N THR A 548 15.07 -19.39 2.20
CA THR A 548 16.44 -19.53 1.66
C THR A 548 16.71 -18.53 0.53
N LEU A 549 15.78 -18.37 -0.42
CA LEU A 549 15.93 -17.39 -1.50
C LEU A 549 16.03 -15.95 -0.97
N ARG A 550 15.19 -15.58 -0.01
CA ARG A 550 15.25 -14.25 0.64
C ARG A 550 16.55 -14.03 1.39
N PHE A 551 17.05 -15.06 2.10
CA PHE A 551 18.33 -14.99 2.80
C PHE A 551 19.52 -14.82 1.83
N ALA A 552 19.52 -15.53 0.70
CA ALA A 552 20.54 -15.39 -0.35
C ALA A 552 20.44 -14.06 -1.11
N GLY A 553 19.21 -13.56 -1.31
CA GLY A 553 18.91 -12.34 -2.05
C GLY A 553 19.09 -11.03 -1.27
N GLN A 554 19.12 -11.08 0.07
CA GLN A 554 19.08 -9.87 0.93
C GLN A 554 20.17 -8.83 0.66
N PHE A 555 21.34 -9.23 0.15
CA PHE A 555 22.45 -8.33 -0.20
C PHE A 555 22.57 -8.06 -1.71
N LYS A 556 21.69 -8.63 -2.52
CA LYS A 556 21.72 -8.54 -3.99
C LYS A 556 20.68 -7.58 -4.56
N THR A 557 19.77 -7.04 -3.75
CA THR A 557 18.69 -6.14 -4.21
C THR A 557 19.25 -4.89 -4.88
N PHE A 558 20.22 -4.22 -4.24
CA PHE A 558 20.83 -3.01 -4.78
C PHE A 558 21.51 -3.23 -6.15
N PRO A 559 22.50 -4.15 -6.30
CA PRO A 559 23.11 -4.38 -7.61
C PRO A 559 22.12 -4.91 -8.65
N ALA A 560 21.12 -5.72 -8.26
CA ALA A 560 20.06 -6.17 -9.16
C ALA A 560 19.18 -5.00 -9.66
N SER A 561 18.90 -4.03 -8.80
CA SER A 561 18.17 -2.81 -9.18
C SER A 561 19.02 -1.89 -10.06
N VAL A 562 20.32 -1.70 -9.78
CA VAL A 562 21.21 -0.91 -10.64
C VAL A 562 21.26 -1.50 -12.06
N ILE A 563 21.53 -2.81 -12.17
CA ILE A 563 21.55 -3.52 -13.47
C ILE A 563 20.18 -3.42 -14.13
N GLY A 564 19.11 -3.71 -13.37
CA GLY A 564 17.77 -3.77 -13.90
C GLY A 564 17.24 -2.43 -14.41
N ASN A 565 17.57 -1.33 -13.73
CA ASN A 565 17.10 0.00 -14.05
C ASN A 565 18.01 0.66 -15.10
N HIS A 566 19.32 0.73 -14.86
CA HIS A 566 20.24 1.50 -15.71
C HIS A 566 20.71 0.75 -16.94
N TRP A 567 21.05 -0.54 -16.86
CA TRP A 567 21.55 -1.25 -18.05
C TRP A 567 20.46 -1.40 -19.11
N MET A 568 19.22 -1.67 -18.70
CA MET A 568 18.12 -1.76 -19.66
C MET A 568 17.79 -0.40 -20.30
N ARG A 569 17.82 0.69 -19.52
CA ARG A 569 17.69 2.07 -20.04
C ARG A 569 18.85 2.45 -20.98
N MET A 570 20.06 1.99 -20.68
CA MET A 570 21.25 2.20 -21.53
C MET A 570 21.12 1.51 -22.90
N PHE A 571 20.62 0.26 -22.94
CA PHE A 571 20.49 -0.48 -24.20
C PHE A 571 19.20 -0.12 -24.98
N ASN A 572 18.11 0.21 -24.28
CA ASN A 572 16.77 0.37 -24.86
C ASN A 572 16.15 1.77 -24.75
N GLY A 573 16.52 2.55 -23.73
CA GLY A 573 15.80 3.74 -23.25
C GLY A 573 16.14 5.05 -23.93
N SER A 574 16.49 5.05 -25.21
CA SER A 574 16.55 6.29 -25.97
C SER A 574 15.82 6.13 -27.28
N GLU A 575 15.07 7.16 -27.67
CA GLU A 575 14.38 7.29 -28.97
C GLU A 575 15.39 7.40 -30.14
N GLY A 576 16.42 6.55 -30.18
CA GLY A 576 17.06 6.14 -31.43
C GLY A 576 18.36 6.81 -31.84
N ASP A 577 19.02 7.64 -31.03
CA ASP A 577 20.37 8.13 -31.39
C ASP A 577 21.48 7.50 -30.54
N ILE A 578 22.47 6.93 -31.21
CA ILE A 578 23.71 6.36 -30.65
C ILE A 578 24.38 7.39 -29.74
N GLY A 579 24.32 8.69 -30.07
CA GLY A 579 24.88 9.76 -29.24
C GLY A 579 24.27 9.83 -27.84
N SER A 580 22.95 9.69 -27.73
CA SER A 580 22.25 9.69 -26.43
C SER A 580 22.57 8.43 -25.58
N LYS A 581 22.76 7.28 -26.24
CA LYS A 581 23.17 6.03 -25.56
C LYS A 581 24.62 6.08 -25.11
N ALA A 582 25.50 6.63 -25.95
CA ALA A 582 26.90 6.85 -25.64
C ALA A 582 27.09 7.87 -24.51
N ALA A 583 26.31 8.95 -24.48
CA ALA A 583 26.31 9.91 -23.39
C ALA A 583 25.81 9.29 -22.07
N TYR A 584 24.78 8.44 -22.12
CA TYR A 584 24.31 7.71 -20.94
C TYR A 584 25.37 6.71 -20.43
N PHE A 585 26.02 5.97 -21.34
CA PHE A 585 27.11 5.04 -21.03
C PHE A 585 28.32 5.76 -20.42
N ALA A 586 28.76 6.86 -21.04
CA ALA A 586 29.90 7.65 -20.57
C ALA A 586 29.67 8.19 -19.15
N ASN A 587 28.45 8.65 -18.85
CA ASN A 587 28.10 9.11 -17.51
C ASN A 587 27.93 7.98 -16.47
N PHE A 588 27.79 6.71 -16.89
CA PHE A 588 27.62 5.55 -15.99
C PHE A 588 28.95 4.85 -15.66
N VAL A 589 29.94 4.95 -16.54
CA VAL A 589 31.27 4.30 -16.39
C VAL A 589 32.27 5.19 -15.64
N VAL A 590 32.04 6.51 -15.64
CA VAL A 590 32.75 7.49 -14.81
C VAL A 590 32.07 7.57 -13.45
#